data_AF-A0A2X2CBP0-F1
#
_entry.id   AF-A0A2X2CBP0-F1
#
_cell.length_a   1.000
_cell.length_b   1.000
_cell.length_c   1.000
_cell.angle_alpha   90.00
_cell.angle_beta   90.00
_cell.angle_gamma   90.00
#
_symmetry.space_group_name_H-M   'P 1'
#
loop_
_entity.id
_entity.type
_entity.pdbx_description
1 polymer ?
#
loop_
_entity_poly.entity_id
_entity_poly.type
_entity_poly.pdbx_seq_one_letter_code
_entity_poly.pdbx_strand_id
1 'polypeptide(L)'
;MSSELVGTTTVEDKLLQMVRQGIKRSIMKKWIPLFATALLVGCASKSPQLTQEELHLLTQNDLLQAKMLVVSGGEDELKLADALLNRASMQTDKAEEGTGEIEFYKALVMIKQGPQADDVLSLLETSAKKEYPLAYAMLYQVYSKPYLVTEADPIRAETYKDSYSDLDVAKSGYPSFEKALVLVERLSSDKPSETAAMTH
;
A
#
# COMPACT_ATOMS: atom_id res chain seq x y z
N MET A 1 62.53 42.63 -13.62
CA MET A 1 62.45 44.02 -14.10
C MET A 1 61.45 44.06 -15.24
N SER A 2 60.66 45.11 -15.23
CA SER A 2 59.36 45.29 -15.89
C SER A 2 59.41 45.58 -17.40
N SER A 3 58.21 45.51 -18.00
CA SER A 3 57.68 46.37 -19.10
C SER A 3 58.19 46.10 -20.52
N GLU A 4 57.45 46.21 -21.63
CA GLU A 4 56.12 46.74 -22.00
C GLU A 4 55.83 46.30 -23.48
N LEU A 5 54.65 45.80 -23.85
CA LEU A 5 53.52 46.43 -24.61
C LEU A 5 53.59 46.49 -26.17
N VAL A 6 52.39 46.29 -26.77
CA VAL A 6 51.86 46.67 -28.12
C VAL A 6 52.09 45.69 -29.30
N GLY A 7 51.14 45.30 -30.17
CA GLY A 7 49.69 45.56 -30.39
C GLY A 7 49.19 44.72 -31.60
N THR A 8 48.08 43.97 -31.54
CA THR A 8 46.67 44.24 -31.96
C THR A 8 46.38 44.43 -33.46
N THR A 9 45.71 43.43 -34.07
CA THR A 9 44.62 43.53 -35.09
C THR A 9 43.92 42.15 -35.20
N THR A 10 42.90 41.84 -34.40
CA THR A 10 41.43 42.04 -34.57
C THR A 10 40.73 41.00 -35.47
N VAL A 11 39.92 40.14 -34.83
CA VAL A 11 39.17 38.99 -35.39
C VAL A 11 37.90 39.41 -36.15
N GLU A 12 37.48 40.66 -36.01
CA GLU A 12 36.22 41.18 -36.55
C GLU A 12 36.24 41.41 -38.08
N ASP A 13 37.41 41.64 -38.67
CA ASP A 13 37.55 41.79 -40.13
C ASP A 13 37.34 40.48 -40.90
N LYS A 14 37.61 39.34 -40.25
CA LYS A 14 37.45 38.02 -40.87
C LYS A 14 35.99 37.55 -40.86
N LEU A 15 35.18 38.07 -39.94
CA LEU A 15 33.76 37.70 -39.81
C LEU A 15 32.89 38.44 -40.84
N LEU A 16 33.27 39.65 -41.24
CA LEU A 16 32.56 40.43 -42.25
C LEU A 16 32.81 39.95 -43.70
N GLN A 17 33.91 39.20 -43.93
CA GLN A 17 34.21 38.64 -45.25
C GLN A 17 33.42 37.35 -45.57
N MET A 18 32.99 36.59 -44.55
CA MET A 18 32.25 35.33 -44.77
C MET A 18 30.75 35.53 -45.01
N VAL A 19 30.17 36.70 -44.69
CA VAL A 19 28.73 36.95 -44.85
C VAL A 19 28.35 37.34 -46.30
N ARG A 20 29.32 37.57 -47.20
CA ARG A 20 29.07 38.23 -48.50
C ARG A 20 29.17 37.39 -49.77
N GLN A 21 29.37 36.08 -49.71
CA GLN A 21 29.40 35.26 -50.93
C GLN A 21 28.34 34.15 -50.92
N GLY A 22 27.26 34.44 -51.64
CA GLY A 22 26.16 33.53 -51.88
C GLY A 22 26.42 32.48 -52.97
N ILE A 23 25.68 31.38 -52.83
CA ILE A 23 24.84 30.72 -53.85
C ILE A 23 25.53 30.28 -55.15
N LYS A 24 25.69 28.95 -55.32
CA LYS A 24 25.40 28.25 -56.58
C LYS A 24 24.70 26.90 -56.33
N ARG A 25 23.53 26.72 -56.97
CA ARG A 25 22.73 25.49 -57.05
C ARG A 25 23.21 24.61 -58.21
N SER A 26 23.10 23.28 -58.10
CA SER A 26 22.67 22.31 -59.14
C SER A 26 22.93 20.86 -58.68
N ILE A 27 21.92 20.10 -58.23
CA ILE A 27 21.21 19.00 -58.92
C ILE A 27 22.06 17.71 -59.13
N MET A 28 21.75 16.64 -58.37
CA MET A 28 21.43 15.28 -58.89
C MET A 28 21.08 14.29 -57.77
N LYS A 29 19.77 14.07 -57.60
CA LYS A 29 19.07 12.76 -57.63
C LYS A 29 19.84 11.50 -57.19
N LYS A 30 19.61 11.04 -55.95
CA LYS A 30 19.37 9.61 -55.63
C LYS A 30 18.37 9.51 -54.47
N TRP A 31 17.23 8.90 -54.74
CA TRP A 31 16.21 8.54 -53.76
C TRP A 31 16.78 7.49 -52.80
N ILE A 32 16.80 7.79 -51.51
CA ILE A 32 17.00 6.78 -50.46
C ILE A 32 15.62 6.54 -49.86
N PRO A 33 14.99 5.36 -50.07
CA PRO A 33 13.68 5.08 -49.51
C PRO A 33 13.79 4.99 -47.99
N LEU A 34 13.09 5.92 -47.35
CA LEU A 34 12.68 5.93 -45.95
C LEU A 34 11.78 4.71 -45.70
N PHE A 35 12.36 3.55 -45.37
CA PHE A 35 11.58 2.32 -45.15
C PHE A 35 12.27 1.39 -44.15
N ALA A 36 12.39 1.80 -42.89
CA ALA A 36 12.80 0.90 -41.81
C ALA A 36 12.42 1.38 -40.39
N THR A 37 11.31 2.10 -40.22
CA THR A 37 10.81 2.52 -38.89
C THR A 37 9.29 2.35 -38.79
N ALA A 38 8.81 1.10 -38.84
CA ALA A 38 7.38 0.83 -38.61
C ALA A 38 7.05 -0.61 -38.17
N LEU A 39 7.87 -1.28 -37.34
CA LEU A 39 7.52 -2.58 -36.76
C LEU A 39 7.82 -2.68 -35.25
N LEU A 40 7.59 -1.58 -34.52
CA LEU A 40 7.34 -1.63 -33.08
C LEU A 40 5.90 -1.16 -32.82
N VAL A 41 4.94 -1.69 -33.59
CA VAL A 41 3.53 -1.65 -33.17
C VAL A 41 3.47 -2.56 -31.96
N GLY A 42 3.55 -1.93 -30.79
CA GLY A 42 3.58 -2.60 -29.51
C GLY A 42 2.45 -3.61 -29.41
N CYS A 43 2.76 -4.77 -28.83
CA CYS A 43 1.75 -5.55 -28.16
C CYS A 43 1.18 -4.63 -27.07
N ALA A 44 0.09 -3.93 -27.40
CA ALA A 44 -0.81 -3.38 -26.40
C ALA A 44 -1.37 -4.60 -25.68
N SER A 45 -0.64 -5.08 -24.68
CA SER A 45 -1.08 -6.11 -23.76
C SER A 45 -2.27 -5.53 -23.01
N LYS A 46 -3.47 -5.62 -23.59
CA LYS A 46 -4.70 -5.49 -22.82
C LYS A 46 -4.61 -6.58 -21.78
N SER A 47 -4.45 -6.19 -20.51
CA SER A 47 -4.67 -7.11 -19.42
C SER A 47 -6.04 -7.75 -19.62
N PRO A 48 -6.19 -9.06 -19.41
CA PRO A 48 -7.50 -9.69 -19.41
C PRO A 48 -8.40 -8.89 -18.47
N GLN A 49 -9.57 -8.46 -18.96
CA GLN A 49 -10.55 -7.85 -18.08
C GLN A 49 -11.15 -9.00 -17.26
N LEU A 50 -10.85 -9.01 -15.97
CA LEU A 50 -11.45 -9.95 -15.04
C LEU A 50 -12.94 -9.64 -14.92
N THR A 51 -13.74 -10.69 -14.84
CA THR A 51 -15.14 -10.60 -14.43
C THR A 51 -15.22 -10.17 -12.96
N GLN A 52 -16.38 -9.68 -12.54
CA GLN A 52 -16.62 -9.31 -11.14
C GLN A 52 -16.45 -10.50 -10.19
N GLU A 53 -16.86 -11.70 -10.62
CA GLU A 53 -16.67 -12.94 -9.87
C GLU A 53 -15.18 -13.27 -9.69
N GLU A 54 -14.38 -13.16 -10.75
CA GLU A 54 -12.93 -13.39 -10.67
C GLU A 54 -12.23 -12.36 -9.79
N LEU A 55 -12.65 -11.08 -9.82
CA LEU A 55 -12.13 -10.04 -8.93
C LEU A 55 -12.47 -10.31 -7.47
N HIS A 56 -13.68 -10.77 -7.20
CA HIS A 56 -14.10 -11.14 -5.85
C HIS A 56 -13.29 -12.32 -5.31
N LEU A 57 -13.11 -13.39 -6.11
CA LEU A 57 -12.27 -14.52 -5.74
C LEU A 57 -10.81 -14.12 -5.50
N LEU A 58 -10.26 -13.22 -6.33
CA LEU A 58 -8.92 -12.69 -6.13
C LEU A 58 -8.81 -11.87 -4.84
N THR A 59 -9.81 -11.03 -4.55
CA THR A 59 -9.86 -10.24 -3.31
C THR A 59 -9.91 -11.15 -2.08
N GLN A 60 -10.72 -12.21 -2.10
CA GLN A 60 -10.76 -13.20 -1.02
C GLN A 60 -9.43 -13.94 -0.86
N ASN A 61 -8.79 -14.27 -1.98
CA ASN A 61 -7.49 -14.95 -1.97
C ASN A 61 -6.41 -14.04 -1.36
N ASP A 62 -6.40 -12.76 -1.71
CA ASP A 62 -5.49 -11.76 -1.15
C ASP A 62 -5.68 -11.58 0.35
N LEU A 63 -6.94 -11.45 0.79
CA LEU A 63 -7.29 -11.37 2.20
C LEU A 63 -6.82 -12.62 2.97
N LEU A 64 -7.12 -13.81 2.46
CA LEU A 64 -6.71 -15.05 3.09
C LEU A 64 -5.18 -15.14 3.24
N GLN A 65 -4.44 -14.82 2.17
CA GLN A 65 -2.99 -14.83 2.20
C GLN A 65 -2.43 -13.79 3.18
N ALA A 66 -2.95 -12.56 3.15
CA ALA A 66 -2.54 -11.51 4.08
C ALA A 66 -2.74 -11.93 5.55
N LYS A 67 -3.88 -12.55 5.87
CA LYS A 67 -4.18 -13.05 7.23
C LYS A 67 -3.15 -14.05 7.72
N MET A 68 -2.76 -15.02 6.87
CA MET A 68 -1.73 -15.99 7.22
C MET A 68 -0.36 -15.33 7.45
N LEU A 69 0.00 -14.37 6.58
CA LEU A 69 1.27 -13.64 6.68
C LEU A 69 1.33 -12.75 7.93
N VAL A 70 0.23 -12.07 8.28
CA VAL A 70 0.11 -11.30 9.54
C VAL A 70 0.31 -12.20 10.76
N VAL A 71 -0.26 -13.41 10.74
CA VAL A 71 -0.08 -14.39 11.83
C VAL A 71 1.38 -14.85 11.93
N SER A 72 2.07 -15.04 10.80
CA SER A 72 3.50 -15.40 10.79
C SER A 72 4.40 -14.28 11.34
N GLY A 73 4.09 -13.02 11.01
CA GLY A 73 4.68 -11.84 11.66
C GLY A 73 6.13 -11.51 11.30
N GLY A 74 6.76 -12.20 10.34
CA GLY A 74 8.09 -11.83 9.86
C GLY A 74 8.07 -10.55 9.00
N GLU A 75 9.21 -9.85 8.92
CA GLU A 75 9.29 -8.52 8.29
C GLU A 75 8.84 -8.54 6.82
N ASP A 76 9.31 -9.52 6.05
CA ASP A 76 8.97 -9.66 4.64
C ASP A 76 7.54 -10.17 4.45
N GLU A 77 7.06 -11.03 5.35
CA GLU A 77 5.66 -11.45 5.41
C GLU A 77 4.72 -10.27 5.64
N LEU A 78 5.08 -9.37 6.57
CA LEU A 78 4.28 -8.18 6.87
C LEU A 78 4.27 -7.18 5.72
N LYS A 79 5.40 -7.01 4.99
CA LYS A 79 5.44 -6.20 3.77
C LYS A 79 4.53 -6.78 2.68
N LEU A 80 4.57 -8.09 2.48
CA LEU A 80 3.71 -8.76 1.50
C LEU A 80 2.23 -8.69 1.92
N ALA A 81 1.93 -8.88 3.21
CA ALA A 81 0.58 -8.75 3.74
C ALA A 81 0.01 -7.35 3.46
N ASP A 82 0.78 -6.28 3.72
CA ASP A 82 0.35 -4.92 3.41
C ASP A 82 0.07 -4.72 1.91
N ALA A 83 0.97 -5.22 1.04
CA ALA A 83 0.77 -5.13 -0.40
C ALA A 83 -0.52 -5.84 -0.87
N LEU A 84 -0.81 -7.02 -0.31
CA LEU A 84 -2.04 -7.77 -0.59
C LEU A 84 -3.29 -7.05 -0.06
N LEU A 85 -3.25 -6.52 1.16
CA LEU A 85 -4.35 -5.73 1.74
C LEU A 85 -4.62 -4.45 0.94
N ASN A 86 -3.56 -3.80 0.46
CA ASN A 86 -3.69 -2.64 -0.42
C ASN A 86 -4.33 -3.02 -1.75
N ARG A 87 -3.89 -4.11 -2.38
CA ARG A 87 -4.51 -4.59 -3.63
C ARG A 87 -5.97 -4.98 -3.42
N ALA A 88 -6.28 -5.75 -2.38
CA ALA A 88 -7.64 -6.12 -2.01
C ALA A 88 -8.51 -4.85 -1.85
N SER A 89 -8.01 -3.83 -1.13
CA SER A 89 -8.76 -2.57 -0.95
C SER A 89 -9.07 -1.81 -2.24
N MET A 90 -8.22 -1.94 -3.26
CA MET A 90 -8.44 -1.31 -4.57
C MET A 90 -9.41 -2.09 -5.47
N GLN A 91 -9.57 -3.39 -5.20
CA GLN A 91 -10.37 -4.32 -6.01
C GLN A 91 -11.74 -4.61 -5.40
N THR A 92 -11.91 -4.31 -4.12
CA THR A 92 -13.15 -4.56 -3.40
C THR A 92 -14.28 -3.73 -4.00
N ASP A 93 -15.37 -4.39 -4.37
CA ASP A 93 -16.59 -3.70 -4.79
C ASP A 93 -17.18 -2.89 -3.62
N LYS A 94 -17.87 -1.79 -3.92
CA LYS A 94 -18.51 -0.93 -2.90
C LYS A 94 -19.41 -1.68 -1.91
N ALA A 95 -19.98 -2.81 -2.31
CA ALA A 95 -20.82 -3.65 -1.44
C ALA A 95 -19.98 -4.44 -0.41
N GLU A 96 -18.74 -4.77 -0.73
CA GLU A 96 -17.82 -5.54 0.14
C GLU A 96 -16.83 -4.64 0.89
N GLU A 97 -16.70 -3.36 0.49
CA GLU A 97 -15.99 -2.31 1.23
C GLU A 97 -16.51 -2.18 2.68
N GLY A 98 -17.73 -2.66 2.94
CA GLY A 98 -18.43 -2.54 4.21
C GLY A 98 -18.02 -3.51 5.33
N THR A 99 -17.08 -4.44 5.12
CA THR A 99 -16.78 -5.48 6.15
C THR A 99 -15.78 -5.06 7.23
N GLY A 100 -15.00 -3.99 7.00
CA GLY A 100 -13.98 -3.49 7.93
C GLY A 100 -12.77 -4.41 8.14
N GLU A 101 -12.76 -5.60 7.55
CA GLU A 101 -11.71 -6.60 7.76
C GLU A 101 -10.34 -6.10 7.26
N ILE A 102 -10.31 -5.42 6.12
CA ILE A 102 -9.07 -4.88 5.53
C ILE A 102 -8.42 -3.89 6.50
N GLU A 103 -9.18 -2.92 7.01
CA GLU A 103 -8.64 -1.92 7.93
C GLU A 103 -8.12 -2.55 9.21
N PHE A 104 -8.80 -3.58 9.73
CA PHE A 104 -8.35 -4.32 10.90
C PHE A 104 -6.99 -5.01 10.66
N TYR A 105 -6.82 -5.71 9.54
CA TYR A 105 -5.55 -6.37 9.26
C TYR A 105 -4.43 -5.40 8.91
N LYS A 106 -4.72 -4.24 8.30
CA LYS A 106 -3.73 -3.16 8.16
C LYS A 106 -3.28 -2.63 9.51
N ALA A 107 -4.20 -2.45 10.46
CA ALA A 107 -3.85 -2.06 11.83
C ALA A 107 -2.93 -3.10 12.50
N LEU A 108 -3.20 -4.40 12.31
CA LEU A 108 -2.34 -5.46 12.84
C LEU A 108 -0.93 -5.46 12.23
N VAL A 109 -0.80 -5.21 10.92
CA VAL A 109 0.52 -5.05 10.29
C VAL A 109 1.29 -3.91 10.97
N MET A 110 0.66 -2.75 11.14
CA MET A 110 1.28 -1.58 11.77
C MET A 110 1.67 -1.84 13.23
N ILE A 111 0.82 -2.53 13.98
CA ILE A 111 1.11 -2.95 15.36
C ILE A 111 2.40 -3.78 15.40
N LYS A 112 2.53 -4.78 14.51
CA LYS A 112 3.69 -5.68 14.47
C LYS A 112 4.98 -5.04 13.95
N GLN A 113 4.88 -3.99 13.14
CA GLN A 113 6.04 -3.26 12.60
C GLN A 113 6.58 -2.17 13.53
N GLY A 114 5.90 -1.88 14.64
CA GLY A 114 6.17 -0.74 15.49
C GLY A 114 5.04 0.29 15.35
N PRO A 115 4.11 0.35 16.31
CA PRO A 115 2.86 1.08 16.13
C PRO A 115 3.07 2.60 16.09
N GLN A 116 2.44 3.24 15.10
CA GLN A 116 2.08 4.66 15.17
C GLN A 116 0.66 4.74 15.73
N ALA A 117 0.56 5.06 17.03
CA ALA A 117 -0.68 4.90 17.80
C ALA A 117 -1.91 5.53 17.13
N ASP A 118 -1.79 6.76 16.63
CA ASP A 118 -2.90 7.49 16.02
C ASP A 118 -3.40 6.81 14.72
N ASP A 119 -2.48 6.35 13.87
CA ASP A 119 -2.83 5.69 12.61
C ASP A 119 -3.45 4.31 12.84
N VAL A 120 -2.90 3.56 13.81
CA VAL A 120 -3.47 2.27 14.22
C VAL A 120 -4.88 2.45 14.77
N LEU A 121 -5.08 3.42 15.67
CA LEU A 121 -6.40 3.72 16.24
C LEU A 121 -7.39 4.15 15.16
N SER A 122 -6.98 4.99 14.21
CA SER A 122 -7.81 5.42 13.09
C SER A 122 -8.30 4.24 12.23
N LEU A 123 -7.42 3.29 11.93
CA LEU A 123 -7.79 2.07 11.22
C LEU A 123 -8.74 1.19 12.01
N LEU A 124 -8.48 0.98 13.31
CA LEU A 124 -9.36 0.19 14.18
C LEU A 124 -10.74 0.83 14.33
N GLU A 125 -10.83 2.15 14.52
CA GLU A 125 -12.10 2.87 14.58
C GLU A 125 -12.86 2.82 13.25
N THR A 126 -12.15 2.89 12.12
CA THR A 126 -12.76 2.74 10.79
C THR A 126 -13.31 1.33 10.60
N SER A 127 -12.56 0.32 11.02
CA SER A 127 -12.99 -1.08 11.00
C SER A 127 -14.21 -1.33 11.90
N ALA A 128 -14.22 -0.75 13.11
CA ALA A 128 -15.35 -0.85 14.03
C ALA A 128 -16.60 -0.14 13.47
N LYS A 129 -16.47 1.04 12.83
CA LYS A 129 -17.60 1.72 12.16
C LYS A 129 -18.21 0.88 11.03
N LYS A 130 -17.43 -0.03 10.46
CA LYS A 130 -17.87 -1.04 9.48
C LYS A 130 -18.36 -2.33 10.15
N GLU A 131 -18.66 -2.27 11.45
CA GLU A 131 -19.21 -3.36 12.24
C GLU A 131 -18.32 -4.62 12.32
N TYR A 132 -17.00 -4.48 12.07
CA TYR A 132 -16.09 -5.62 12.14
C TYR A 132 -15.86 -6.06 13.60
N PRO A 133 -16.25 -7.28 14.00
CA PRO A 133 -16.32 -7.65 15.41
C PRO A 133 -14.97 -7.60 16.14
N LEU A 134 -13.88 -7.99 15.46
CA LEU A 134 -12.55 -8.00 16.09
C LEU A 134 -12.00 -6.60 16.33
N ALA A 135 -12.47 -5.58 15.60
CA ALA A 135 -12.05 -4.21 15.82
C ALA A 135 -12.56 -3.69 17.17
N TYR A 136 -13.81 -3.97 17.53
CA TYR A 136 -14.36 -3.62 18.85
C TYR A 136 -13.59 -4.32 19.98
N ALA A 137 -13.27 -5.61 19.83
CA ALA A 137 -12.49 -6.35 20.81
C ALA A 137 -11.06 -5.80 20.95
N MET A 138 -10.42 -5.41 19.85
CA MET A 138 -9.10 -4.79 19.87
C MET A 138 -9.14 -3.40 20.53
N LEU A 139 -10.14 -2.57 20.20
CA LEU A 139 -10.31 -1.24 20.82
C LEU A 139 -10.57 -1.36 22.33
N TYR A 140 -11.40 -2.32 22.75
CA TYR A 140 -11.55 -2.65 24.17
C TYR A 140 -10.20 -2.96 24.82
N GLN A 141 -9.39 -3.84 24.20
CA GLN A 141 -8.08 -4.21 24.75
C GLN A 141 -7.14 -2.99 24.85
N VAL A 142 -7.11 -2.15 23.81
CA VAL A 142 -6.29 -0.94 23.74
C VAL A 142 -6.66 0.05 24.84
N TYR A 143 -7.94 0.28 25.10
CA TYR A 143 -8.36 1.21 26.16
C TYR A 143 -8.34 0.58 27.56
N SER A 144 -8.41 -0.75 27.68
CA SER A 144 -8.33 -1.46 28.97
C SER A 144 -6.90 -1.60 29.50
N LYS A 145 -5.90 -1.67 28.61
CA LYS A 145 -4.49 -1.89 28.96
C LYS A 145 -3.64 -0.81 28.27
N PRO A 146 -2.75 -0.09 28.98
CA PRO A 146 -1.90 0.93 28.38
C PRO A 146 -0.84 0.25 27.49
N TYR A 147 -1.17 0.09 26.20
CA TYR A 147 -0.30 -0.48 25.17
C TYR A 147 -0.12 0.49 23.99
N LEU A 148 -1.21 0.91 23.34
CA LEU A 148 -1.19 1.95 22.29
C LEU A 148 -1.53 3.34 22.81
N VAL A 149 -2.19 3.43 23.97
CA VAL A 149 -2.56 4.68 24.62
C VAL A 149 -1.71 4.87 25.89
N THR A 150 -1.46 6.13 26.25
CA THR A 150 -0.62 6.50 27.40
C THR A 150 -1.26 6.12 28.73
N GLU A 151 -2.59 6.18 28.81
CA GLU A 151 -3.37 5.86 30.01
C GLU A 151 -4.57 5.00 29.63
N ALA A 152 -4.93 4.06 30.50
CA ALA A 152 -6.13 3.27 30.32
C ALA A 152 -7.39 4.14 30.45
N ASP A 153 -8.38 3.90 29.60
CA ASP A 153 -9.69 4.55 29.62
C ASP A 153 -10.77 3.47 29.76
N PRO A 154 -11.12 3.08 30.99
CA PRO A 154 -12.09 2.00 31.21
C PRO A 154 -13.49 2.34 30.72
N ILE A 155 -13.85 3.62 30.63
CA ILE A 155 -15.15 4.07 30.13
C ILE A 155 -15.23 3.82 28.63
N ARG A 156 -14.20 4.23 27.88
CA ARG A 156 -14.12 3.93 26.44
C ARG A 156 -14.02 2.44 26.16
N ALA A 157 -13.26 1.70 26.96
CA ALA A 157 -13.19 0.25 26.83
C ALA A 157 -14.59 -0.38 26.92
N GLU A 158 -15.33 -0.11 28.01
CA GLU A 158 -16.66 -0.70 28.19
C GLU A 158 -17.63 -0.25 27.09
N THR A 159 -17.50 0.98 26.59
CA THR A 159 -18.29 1.46 25.43
C THR A 159 -18.12 0.57 24.20
N TYR A 160 -16.91 0.12 23.88
CA TYR A 160 -16.67 -0.78 22.75
C TYR A 160 -17.18 -2.21 23.00
N LYS A 161 -17.13 -2.67 24.25
CA LYS A 161 -17.70 -3.97 24.63
C LYS A 161 -19.23 -3.97 24.53
N ASP A 162 -19.87 -2.90 25.01
CA ASP A 162 -21.32 -2.72 24.86
C ASP A 162 -21.70 -2.64 23.38
N SER A 163 -20.97 -1.86 22.59
CA SER A 163 -21.20 -1.76 21.14
C SER A 163 -21.03 -3.10 20.41
N TYR A 164 -20.12 -3.97 20.86
CA TYR A 164 -19.99 -5.32 20.32
C TYR A 164 -21.28 -6.13 20.51
N SER A 165 -21.97 -5.96 21.63
CA SER A 165 -23.19 -6.72 21.94
C SER A 165 -24.35 -6.40 20.99
N ASP A 166 -24.30 -5.24 20.33
CA ASP A 166 -25.30 -4.81 19.35
C ASP A 166 -25.08 -5.41 17.95
N LEU A 167 -23.92 -6.03 17.69
CA LEU A 167 -23.61 -6.67 16.42
C LEU A 167 -24.46 -7.92 16.19
N ASP A 168 -24.83 -8.18 14.93
CA ASP A 168 -25.61 -9.37 14.58
C ASP A 168 -24.89 -10.69 14.91
N VAL A 169 -23.56 -10.69 14.83
CA VAL A 169 -22.74 -11.84 15.26
C VAL A 169 -22.85 -12.11 16.76
N ALA A 170 -22.99 -11.06 17.58
CA ALA A 170 -23.16 -11.21 19.02
C ALA A 170 -24.56 -11.77 19.36
N LYS A 171 -25.59 -11.31 18.64
CA LYS A 171 -26.97 -11.82 18.77
C LYS A 171 -27.10 -13.29 18.36
N SER A 172 -26.34 -13.72 17.35
CA SER A 172 -26.29 -15.13 16.93
C SER A 172 -25.45 -16.03 17.86
N GLY A 173 -24.69 -15.41 18.78
CA GLY A 173 -23.88 -16.12 19.78
C GLY A 173 -22.52 -16.60 19.30
N TYR A 174 -22.10 -16.25 18.06
CA TYR A 174 -20.78 -16.63 17.56
C TYR A 174 -20.15 -15.58 16.62
N PRO A 175 -18.89 -15.18 16.86
CA PRO A 175 -18.10 -15.42 18.08
C PRO A 175 -18.65 -14.63 19.28
N SER A 176 -18.43 -15.11 20.50
CA SER A 176 -18.70 -14.30 21.71
C SER A 176 -17.61 -13.25 21.88
N PHE A 177 -17.88 -12.20 22.67
CA PHE A 177 -16.90 -11.15 22.95
C PHE A 177 -15.61 -11.71 23.56
N GLU A 178 -15.72 -12.66 24.50
CA GLU A 178 -14.57 -13.30 25.15
C GLU A 178 -13.72 -14.08 24.14
N LYS A 179 -14.35 -14.75 23.16
CA LYS A 179 -13.63 -15.44 22.09
C LYS A 179 -12.94 -14.45 21.15
N ALA A 180 -13.59 -13.33 20.84
CA ALA A 180 -12.98 -12.25 20.06
C ALA A 180 -11.77 -11.66 20.79
N LEU A 181 -11.85 -11.44 22.10
CA LEU A 181 -10.73 -10.98 22.93
C LEU A 181 -9.53 -11.94 22.88
N VAL A 182 -9.78 -13.24 23.07
CA VAL A 182 -8.71 -14.26 22.98
C VAL A 182 -8.05 -14.25 21.60
N LEU A 183 -8.83 -14.04 20.53
CA LEU A 183 -8.30 -14.00 19.18
C LEU A 183 -7.44 -12.75 18.94
N VAL A 184 -7.91 -11.56 19.33
CA VAL A 184 -7.14 -10.32 19.15
C VAL A 184 -5.86 -10.30 19.98
N GLU A 185 -5.87 -10.90 21.17
CA GLU A 185 -4.66 -11.06 22.00
C GLU A 185 -3.62 -11.93 21.30
N ARG A 186 -4.04 -13.03 20.67
CA ARG A 186 -3.14 -13.88 19.87
C ARG A 186 -2.62 -13.16 18.64
N LEU A 187 -3.48 -12.46 17.91
CA LEU A 187 -3.13 -11.76 16.68
C LEU A 187 -2.16 -10.58 16.94
N SER A 188 -2.34 -9.86 18.05
CA SER A 188 -1.48 -8.73 18.43
C SER A 188 -0.17 -9.15 19.10
N SER A 189 -0.04 -10.40 19.55
CA SER A 189 1.19 -10.87 20.17
C SER A 189 2.32 -11.09 19.16
N ASP A 190 3.55 -10.75 19.55
CA ASP A 190 4.78 -11.01 18.75
C ASP A 190 5.28 -12.45 18.89
N LYS A 191 4.66 -13.26 19.74
CA LYS A 191 5.05 -14.65 19.91
C LYS A 191 4.41 -15.48 18.78
N PRO A 192 5.20 -16.12 17.91
CA PRO A 192 4.63 -17.11 17.00
C PRO A 192 3.89 -18.16 17.83
N SER A 193 2.68 -18.52 17.38
CA SER A 193 1.85 -19.55 18.01
C SER A 193 2.70 -20.76 18.37
N GLU A 194 2.90 -20.98 19.68
CA GLU A 194 3.70 -22.06 20.29
C GLU A 194 3.12 -23.46 19.99
N THR A 195 2.09 -23.54 19.15
CA THR A 195 1.46 -24.76 18.66
C THR A 195 2.25 -25.43 17.53
N ALA A 196 3.23 -24.75 16.90
CA ALA A 196 4.08 -25.33 15.86
C ALA A 196 5.40 -25.93 16.37
N ALA A 197 5.74 -25.72 17.66
CA ALA A 197 7.01 -26.18 18.24
C ALA A 197 6.94 -27.57 18.89
N MET A 198 5.79 -28.26 18.84
CA MET A 198 5.63 -29.65 19.30
C MET A 198 5.52 -30.64 18.14
N THR A 199 6.31 -30.46 17.09
CA THR A 199 6.62 -31.52 16.13
C THR A 199 8.04 -31.33 15.65
N HIS A 200 9.01 -31.96 16.34
CA HIS A 200 10.09 -32.78 15.78
C HIS A 200 11.00 -33.29 16.90
#